data_AF-A0A8C8RJ00-F1
#
_entry.id   AF-A0A8C8RJ00-F1
#
_cell.length_a   1.000
_cell.length_b   1.000
_cell.length_c   1.000
_cell.angle_alpha   90.00
_cell.angle_beta   90.00
_cell.angle_gamma   90.00
#
_symmetry.space_group_name_H-M   'P 1'
#
loop_
_entity.id
_entity.type
_entity.pdbx_description
1 polymer ?
#
loop_
_entity_poly.entity_id
_entity_poly.type
_entity_poly.pdbx_seq_one_letter_code
_entity_poly.pdbx_strand_id
1 'polypeptide(L)'
;MPILGDGPLPSHSLTRALAPPSPGIKGHSLDLHLPQPVQLVGAESGSWLAFDTPSSPPPPVSPSLGARPCNAKNFGHDSPVCECSSSYCDTLDPVVIPALGTYVKYESTKAGQRLERSEGRFQSNSITPGTDLVLRLDAAQRYQRVKGFGGALTDSAAMNIMALSGYNMVRIPMASCDFSVRLYTYDDSEGDFELRNFSLTEEDTKLKIPILQQAQAMARTPLSLYASPWTSPIWMKTNGAMTGRGTLKGKPGDKYHKTWANYFIRFLDEYAKHNLTFWAVTAGNEPTAGEIIFYPFQCLGFSPEHQRDFIAQDLGPALANSSHRGIQLIILDDQRVMLPYWAEVVLKDPVAASFINGIGIHWYLDFIAPIDLTLSITHHLFPDYYVLSTEASTGSYFWEPRVVLGGWDRGSKYSHSILTNLNNYVTGWTDWNLALDMEGGPNWSKNYVDSPVIVESRKDLFYKQPMFYHMGHFSKFIPEGSQRIQLVITKKCFRCNLEYAAFLRPDSAAVLVVLNRNPTDIPFEISDPGVGYIEAVAPADSIQTYLWRR
;
A
#
# COMPACT_ATOMS: atom_id res chain seq x y z
N MET A 1 -3.50 7.93 -62.40
CA MET A 1 -3.54 9.11 -63.29
C MET A 1 -3.82 10.33 -62.43
N PRO A 2 -3.21 11.51 -62.68
CA PRO A 2 -1.79 11.77 -62.96
C PRO A 2 -1.14 12.73 -61.91
N ILE A 3 0.17 12.62 -61.57
CA ILE A 3 1.33 13.51 -61.95
C ILE A 3 1.24 14.91 -61.27
N LEU A 4 2.19 15.48 -60.49
CA LEU A 4 3.67 15.67 -60.53
C LEU A 4 4.28 15.57 -59.09
N GLY A 5 5.58 15.40 -58.77
CA GLY A 5 6.86 15.81 -59.40
C GLY A 5 7.26 17.24 -58.93
N ASP A 6 8.45 17.60 -58.39
CA ASP A 6 9.74 16.92 -58.11
C ASP A 6 10.53 17.73 -57.02
N GLY A 7 11.63 17.18 -56.48
CA GLY A 7 12.82 17.98 -56.09
C GLY A 7 13.11 18.28 -54.59
N PRO A 8 14.28 17.89 -54.03
CA PRO A 8 14.67 18.14 -52.62
C PRO A 8 15.81 19.18 -52.42
N LEU A 9 15.80 19.91 -51.30
CA LEU A 9 16.87 20.81 -50.80
C LEU A 9 16.70 21.05 -49.26
N PRO A 10 17.69 21.56 -48.48
CA PRO A 10 18.91 20.84 -48.10
C PRO A 10 19.16 20.86 -46.56
N SER A 11 20.25 20.22 -46.12
CA SER A 11 20.73 20.22 -44.74
C SER A 11 21.41 21.54 -44.33
N HIS A 12 21.18 21.99 -43.08
CA HIS A 12 22.08 22.94 -42.41
C HIS A 12 22.26 22.62 -40.92
N SER A 13 23.52 22.43 -40.54
CA SER A 13 24.00 22.32 -39.17
C SER A 13 24.24 23.70 -38.55
N LEU A 14 23.87 23.89 -37.29
CA LEU A 14 24.20 25.09 -36.52
C LEU A 14 25.31 24.79 -35.51
N THR A 15 26.51 25.27 -35.80
CA THR A 15 27.68 25.17 -34.91
C THR A 15 27.67 26.28 -33.88
N ARG A 16 27.90 25.93 -32.61
CA ARG A 16 27.83 26.84 -31.45
C ARG A 16 29.21 27.43 -31.15
N ALA A 17 29.31 28.74 -30.96
CA ALA A 17 30.56 29.44 -30.62
C ALA A 17 30.60 29.90 -29.14
N LEU A 18 31.78 29.77 -28.52
CA LEU A 18 32.18 30.35 -27.22
C LEU A 18 32.71 31.79 -27.48
N ALA A 19 32.80 32.76 -26.56
CA ALA A 19 33.53 32.77 -25.27
C ALA A 19 33.22 34.07 -24.43
N PRO A 20 33.76 34.25 -23.19
CA PRO A 20 33.31 35.21 -22.14
C PRO A 20 34.30 36.44 -21.98
N PRO A 21 34.56 37.14 -20.81
CA PRO A 21 33.99 37.11 -19.42
C PRO A 21 33.87 38.42 -18.58
N SER A 22 33.10 38.36 -17.46
CA SER A 22 33.31 38.99 -16.10
C SER A 22 33.46 40.53 -15.94
N PRO A 23 33.49 41.11 -14.70
CA PRO A 23 33.18 40.64 -13.33
C PRO A 23 31.92 41.34 -12.72
N GLY A 24 31.52 41.27 -11.44
CA GLY A 24 31.96 40.47 -10.26
C GLY A 24 32.37 41.31 -9.02
N ILE A 25 31.49 41.54 -8.02
CA ILE A 25 31.78 42.26 -6.75
C ILE A 25 31.18 41.56 -5.51
N LYS A 26 31.99 41.56 -4.42
CA LYS A 26 31.79 41.12 -3.03
C LYS A 26 30.55 41.80 -2.37
N GLY A 27 29.92 41.29 -1.30
CA GLY A 27 30.40 40.42 -0.24
C GLY A 27 30.61 41.22 1.05
N HIS A 28 29.57 41.34 1.88
CA HIS A 28 29.61 41.94 3.22
C HIS A 28 28.80 41.10 4.20
N SER A 29 29.46 40.57 5.24
CA SER A 29 28.81 40.05 6.44
C SER A 29 28.55 41.20 7.43
N LEU A 30 27.43 41.15 8.13
CA LEU A 30 27.12 42.02 9.25
C LEU A 30 26.90 41.15 10.49
N ASP A 31 27.85 41.24 11.43
CA ASP A 31 27.72 40.61 12.74
C ASP A 31 26.61 41.28 13.54
N LEU A 32 25.63 40.50 13.98
CA LEU A 32 24.61 40.94 14.93
C LEU A 32 24.83 40.26 16.28
N HIS A 33 25.18 41.07 17.29
CA HIS A 33 25.28 40.64 18.68
C HIS A 33 23.91 40.16 19.20
N LEU A 34 23.90 38.96 19.80
CA LEU A 34 22.80 38.46 20.63
C LEU A 34 23.20 38.55 22.12
N PRO A 35 22.51 39.36 22.95
CA PRO A 35 22.61 39.25 24.40
C PRO A 35 21.75 38.10 24.95
N GLN A 36 22.17 37.53 26.07
CA GLN A 36 21.53 36.37 26.72
C GLN A 36 20.16 36.69 27.34
N PRO A 37 19.27 35.68 27.50
CA PRO A 37 17.93 35.89 28.04
C PRO A 37 17.92 36.10 29.56
N VAL A 38 17.04 37.01 30.01
CA VAL A 38 16.77 37.30 31.43
C VAL A 38 15.74 36.32 31.99
N GLN A 39 16.00 35.77 33.18
CA GLN A 39 15.01 34.99 33.94
C GLN A 39 13.90 35.89 34.48
N LEU A 40 12.65 35.44 34.37
CA LEU A 40 11.53 35.95 35.16
C LEU A 40 10.80 34.80 35.86
N VAL A 41 10.34 35.09 37.08
CA VAL A 41 9.80 34.11 38.04
C VAL A 41 8.36 34.48 38.40
N GLY A 42 7.47 33.48 38.36
CA GLY A 42 6.39 33.28 39.35
C GLY A 42 5.05 34.03 39.19
N ALA A 43 4.00 33.26 38.89
CA ALA A 43 2.64 33.27 39.49
C ALA A 43 1.84 32.14 38.82
N GLU A 44 1.43 31.06 39.51
CA GLU A 44 0.15 30.92 40.23
C GLU A 44 -1.10 31.30 39.40
N SER A 45 -2.17 30.51 39.29
CA SER A 45 -2.53 29.19 39.86
C SER A 45 -3.70 28.58 39.05
N GLY A 46 -3.99 27.27 39.17
CA GLY A 46 -5.18 26.66 38.56
C GLY A 46 -5.08 25.14 38.38
N SER A 47 -5.91 24.39 39.10
CA SER A 47 -5.87 22.92 39.15
C SER A 47 -6.29 22.25 37.84
N TRP A 48 -5.45 21.37 37.31
CA TRP A 48 -5.84 20.36 36.32
C TRP A 48 -5.45 18.97 36.81
N LEU A 49 -6.31 18.00 36.52
CA LEU A 49 -6.18 16.61 36.94
C LEU A 49 -4.87 16.02 36.41
N ALA A 50 -4.05 15.46 37.31
CA ALA A 50 -2.84 14.75 36.93
C ALA A 50 -3.23 13.46 36.18
N PHE A 51 -2.88 13.38 34.90
CA PHE A 51 -2.74 12.10 34.22
C PHE A 51 -1.36 11.55 34.56
N ASP A 52 -1.32 10.44 35.30
CA ASP A 52 -0.07 9.71 35.54
C ASP A 52 0.55 9.31 34.20
N THR A 53 1.78 9.75 33.97
CA THR A 53 2.57 9.31 32.81
C THR A 53 3.35 8.06 33.20
N PRO A 54 3.09 6.89 32.58
CA PRO A 54 3.92 5.70 32.81
C PRO A 54 5.26 5.89 32.11
N SER A 55 6.19 6.55 32.81
CA SER A 55 7.60 6.73 32.42
C SER A 55 8.41 5.45 32.68
N SER A 56 7.88 4.30 32.25
CA SER A 56 8.61 3.04 32.18
C SER A 56 9.31 2.92 30.82
N PRO A 57 10.65 2.76 30.77
CA PRO A 57 11.33 2.46 29.51
C PRO A 57 10.81 1.12 28.94
N PRO A 58 10.82 0.94 27.61
CA PRO A 58 10.39 -0.33 27.02
C PRO A 58 11.23 -1.48 27.58
N PRO A 59 10.62 -2.65 27.89
CA PRO A 59 11.36 -3.78 28.39
C PRO A 59 12.44 -4.21 27.37
N PRO A 60 13.62 -4.65 27.83
CA PRO A 60 14.66 -5.12 26.93
C PRO A 60 14.12 -6.27 26.07
N VAL A 61 14.47 -6.25 24.77
CA VAL A 61 14.03 -7.25 23.79
C VAL A 61 14.31 -8.64 24.33
N SER A 62 13.24 -9.36 24.66
CA SER A 62 13.33 -10.70 25.23
C SER A 62 13.96 -11.66 24.23
N PRO A 63 14.79 -12.62 24.69
CA PRO A 63 15.37 -13.62 23.80
C PRO A 63 14.27 -14.39 23.08
N SER A 64 14.55 -14.78 21.83
CA SER A 64 13.56 -15.33 20.89
C SER A 64 12.72 -16.46 21.49
N LEU A 65 11.50 -16.12 21.92
CA LEU A 65 10.43 -17.08 22.07
C LEU A 65 10.16 -17.67 20.68
N GLY A 66 10.42 -18.96 20.52
CA GLY A 66 10.19 -19.68 19.25
C GLY A 66 8.72 -19.65 18.85
N ALA A 67 8.46 -20.04 17.59
CA ALA A 67 7.12 -20.03 17.01
C ALA A 67 6.03 -20.57 17.95
N ARG A 68 4.98 -19.77 18.15
CA ARG A 68 3.78 -20.15 18.93
C ARG A 68 2.63 -20.47 17.98
N PRO A 69 1.91 -21.59 18.16
CA PRO A 69 0.83 -21.99 17.26
C PRO A 69 -0.41 -21.09 17.40
N CYS A 70 -1.27 -21.12 16.38
CA CYS A 70 -2.60 -20.51 16.42
C CYS A 70 -3.43 -21.03 17.61
N ASN A 71 -3.87 -20.14 18.49
CA ASN A 71 -4.96 -20.44 19.43
C ASN A 71 -6.29 -20.37 18.66
N ALA A 72 -6.68 -21.49 18.04
CA ALA A 72 -7.75 -21.54 17.07
C ALA A 72 -9.14 -21.38 17.72
N LYS A 73 -9.89 -20.36 17.28
CA LYS A 73 -11.25 -20.08 17.71
C LYS A 73 -12.22 -20.16 16.54
N ASN A 74 -13.28 -20.96 16.66
CA ASN A 74 -14.32 -21.05 15.64
C ASN A 74 -15.57 -20.27 16.08
N PHE A 75 -16.07 -19.41 15.19
CA PHE A 75 -17.27 -18.59 15.38
C PHE A 75 -18.51 -19.09 14.60
N GLY A 76 -18.44 -20.29 13.99
CA GLY A 76 -19.51 -20.87 13.19
C GLY A 76 -19.45 -20.54 11.70
N HIS A 77 -18.31 -20.03 11.23
CA HIS A 77 -18.04 -19.70 9.84
C HIS A 77 -17.08 -20.72 9.17
N ASP A 78 -16.55 -20.39 8.01
CA ASP A 78 -15.76 -21.28 7.13
C ASP A 78 -14.53 -21.96 7.77
N SER A 79 -13.86 -21.29 8.72
CA SER A 79 -12.53 -21.62 9.22
C SER A 79 -12.30 -20.96 10.59
N PRO A 80 -11.36 -21.39 11.44
CA PRO A 80 -11.08 -20.69 12.69
C PRO A 80 -10.31 -19.36 12.47
N VAL A 81 -10.50 -18.40 13.38
CA VAL A 81 -9.54 -17.30 13.60
C VAL A 81 -8.47 -17.73 14.59
N CYS A 82 -7.37 -16.98 14.68
CA CYS A 82 -6.42 -17.13 15.79
C CYS A 82 -6.67 -16.03 16.83
N GLU A 83 -7.02 -16.44 18.04
CA GLU A 83 -7.29 -15.58 19.18
C GLU A 83 -5.99 -15.18 19.88
N CYS A 84 -5.77 -13.88 20.03
CA CYS A 84 -4.61 -13.28 20.69
C CYS A 84 -5.06 -12.35 21.83
N SER A 85 -4.19 -12.20 22.82
CA SER A 85 -4.33 -11.37 24.03
C SER A 85 -3.00 -10.70 24.37
N SER A 86 -2.99 -9.82 25.37
CA SER A 86 -1.77 -9.27 25.97
C SER A 86 -0.73 -10.32 26.43
N SER A 87 -1.15 -11.56 26.74
CA SER A 87 -0.27 -12.63 27.22
C SER A 87 0.17 -13.63 26.13
N TYR A 88 -0.64 -13.80 25.09
CA TYR A 88 -0.45 -14.83 24.06
C TYR A 88 -0.87 -14.34 22.70
N CYS A 89 0.00 -14.48 21.70
CA CYS A 89 -0.41 -14.46 20.30
C CYS A 89 0.44 -15.47 19.52
N ASP A 90 -0.10 -16.00 18.43
CA ASP A 90 0.65 -16.89 17.55
C ASP A 90 1.74 -16.10 16.81
N THR A 91 2.90 -16.73 16.67
CA THR A 91 4.12 -16.13 16.14
C THR A 91 4.86 -17.13 15.27
N LEU A 92 5.50 -16.62 14.22
CA LEU A 92 6.29 -17.42 13.31
C LEU A 92 7.76 -17.08 13.46
N ASP A 93 8.61 -18.10 13.43
CA ASP A 93 10.06 -17.92 13.43
C ASP A 93 10.53 -16.98 12.30
N PRO A 94 11.72 -16.37 12.44
CA PRO A 94 12.38 -15.67 11.35
C PRO A 94 12.46 -16.54 10.10
N VAL A 95 12.28 -15.94 8.92
CA VAL A 95 12.45 -16.66 7.65
C VAL A 95 13.93 -16.97 7.45
N VAL A 96 14.27 -18.26 7.46
CA VAL A 96 15.63 -18.76 7.19
C VAL A 96 15.63 -19.45 5.83
N ILE A 97 16.56 -19.06 4.96
CA ILE A 97 16.73 -19.70 3.65
C ILE A 97 17.36 -21.09 3.87
N PRO A 98 16.74 -22.17 3.37
CA PRO A 98 17.24 -23.53 3.59
C PRO A 98 18.59 -23.79 2.89
N ALA A 99 19.16 -24.96 3.18
CA ALA A 99 20.36 -25.45 2.51
C ALA A 99 20.08 -25.77 1.03
N LEU A 100 21.12 -25.71 0.18
CA LEU A 100 20.99 -26.08 -1.23
C LEU A 100 20.48 -27.52 -1.38
N GLY A 101 19.57 -27.76 -2.33
CA GLY A 101 18.90 -29.06 -2.50
C GLY A 101 17.78 -29.33 -1.49
N THR A 102 17.43 -28.37 -0.63
CA THR A 102 16.29 -28.45 0.29
C THR A 102 15.37 -27.22 0.15
N TYR A 103 14.09 -27.40 0.48
CA TYR A 103 13.10 -26.33 0.47
C TYR A 103 12.31 -26.28 1.79
N VAL A 104 11.77 -25.10 2.10
CA VAL A 104 10.76 -24.91 3.16
C VAL A 104 9.42 -24.65 2.49
N LYS A 105 8.36 -25.30 2.96
CA LYS A 105 6.96 -25.00 2.62
C LYS A 105 6.28 -24.40 3.85
N TYR A 106 5.54 -23.32 3.65
CA TYR A 106 4.57 -22.78 4.61
C TYR A 106 3.17 -23.00 4.07
N GLU A 107 2.23 -23.44 4.90
CA GLU A 107 0.89 -23.87 4.48
C GLU A 107 -0.22 -23.31 5.38
N SER A 108 -1.26 -22.77 4.77
CA SER A 108 -2.52 -22.46 5.44
C SER A 108 -3.69 -23.15 4.73
N THR A 109 -4.64 -23.67 5.49
CA THR A 109 -5.81 -24.39 4.96
C THR A 109 -7.10 -23.96 5.65
N LYS A 110 -8.23 -24.10 4.95
CA LYS A 110 -9.57 -23.91 5.53
C LYS A 110 -9.82 -24.78 6.76
N ALA A 111 -9.21 -25.97 6.82
CA ALA A 111 -9.27 -26.87 7.97
C ALA A 111 -8.64 -26.29 9.26
N GLY A 112 -7.72 -25.32 9.17
CA GLY A 112 -7.17 -24.61 10.33
C GLY A 112 -5.65 -24.49 10.40
N GLN A 113 -4.89 -24.98 9.41
CA GLN A 113 -3.44 -24.74 9.37
C GLN A 113 -3.16 -23.26 9.09
N ARG A 114 -2.12 -22.70 9.72
CA ARG A 114 -1.85 -21.24 9.72
C ARG A 114 -0.35 -21.00 9.57
N LEU A 115 0.10 -20.82 8.33
CA LEU A 115 1.51 -20.69 7.97
C LEU A 115 2.37 -21.81 8.60
N GLU A 116 1.83 -23.04 8.61
CA GLU A 116 2.49 -24.21 9.17
C GLU A 116 3.72 -24.57 8.35
N ARG A 117 4.87 -24.73 9.02
CA ARG A 117 6.17 -24.90 8.40
C ARG A 117 6.55 -26.37 8.27
N SER A 118 6.87 -26.81 7.06
CA SER A 118 7.46 -28.12 6.76
C SER A 118 8.70 -27.98 5.88
N GLU A 119 9.56 -29.00 5.86
CA GLU A 119 10.77 -29.05 5.01
C GLU A 119 10.73 -30.25 4.07
N GLY A 120 11.39 -30.13 2.92
CA GLY A 120 11.57 -31.22 1.97
C GLY A 120 12.87 -31.11 1.19
N ARG A 121 13.13 -32.11 0.33
CA ARG A 121 14.33 -32.19 -0.51
C ARG A 121 13.95 -32.19 -1.98
N PHE A 122 14.80 -31.60 -2.81
CA PHE A 122 14.68 -31.69 -4.25
C PHE A 122 15.02 -33.10 -4.74
N GLN A 123 14.26 -33.58 -5.72
CA GLN A 123 14.54 -34.78 -6.48
C GLN A 123 15.37 -34.43 -7.73
N SER A 124 16.31 -35.31 -8.11
CA SER A 124 17.18 -35.08 -9.28
C SER A 124 16.46 -35.28 -10.62
N ASN A 125 15.42 -36.10 -10.64
CA ASN A 125 14.59 -36.40 -11.81
C ASN A 125 13.11 -36.11 -11.48
N SER A 126 12.28 -35.88 -12.49
CA SER A 126 10.82 -35.97 -12.35
C SER A 126 10.44 -37.43 -12.10
N ILE A 127 9.86 -37.73 -10.93
CA ILE A 127 9.61 -39.12 -10.49
C ILE A 127 8.19 -39.57 -10.82
N THR A 128 7.25 -38.66 -11.11
CA THR A 128 5.84 -39.00 -11.34
C THR A 128 5.44 -39.20 -12.83
N PRO A 129 5.35 -40.45 -13.32
CA PRO A 129 4.53 -40.77 -14.49
C PRO A 129 3.04 -40.69 -14.11
N GLY A 130 2.49 -39.48 -14.13
CA GLY A 130 1.06 -39.24 -13.83
C GLY A 130 0.72 -37.82 -13.35
N THR A 131 1.70 -36.98 -13.00
CA THR A 131 1.42 -35.59 -12.62
C THR A 131 1.17 -34.74 -13.87
N ASP A 132 -0.09 -34.37 -14.08
CA ASP A 132 -0.54 -33.62 -15.26
C ASP A 132 -0.25 -32.11 -15.21
N LEU A 133 0.16 -31.57 -14.05
CA LEU A 133 0.53 -30.16 -13.87
C LEU A 133 1.98 -30.00 -13.41
N VAL A 134 2.82 -29.41 -14.26
CA VAL A 134 4.24 -29.13 -13.95
C VAL A 134 4.53 -27.65 -14.14
N LEU A 135 4.93 -26.98 -13.05
CA LEU A 135 5.27 -25.57 -12.98
C LEU A 135 6.79 -25.40 -13.04
N ARG A 136 7.32 -25.06 -14.22
CA ARG A 136 8.77 -24.84 -14.42
C ARG A 136 9.13 -23.37 -14.23
N LEU A 137 10.10 -23.08 -13.37
CA LEU A 137 10.67 -21.74 -13.23
C LEU A 137 11.51 -21.38 -14.46
N ASP A 138 11.31 -20.17 -14.98
CA ASP A 138 12.24 -19.49 -15.86
C ASP A 138 12.66 -18.17 -15.22
N ALA A 139 13.88 -18.16 -14.67
CA ALA A 139 14.49 -17.01 -14.01
C ALA A 139 15.27 -16.08 -14.96
N ALA A 140 15.34 -16.40 -16.25
CA ALA A 140 15.85 -15.51 -17.28
C ALA A 140 14.77 -14.48 -17.65
N GLN A 141 13.53 -14.93 -17.83
CA GLN A 141 12.38 -14.05 -18.07
C GLN A 141 11.93 -13.36 -16.78
N ARG A 142 12.13 -12.04 -16.71
CA ARG A 142 11.93 -11.20 -15.53
C ARG A 142 10.91 -10.09 -15.78
N TYR A 143 10.19 -9.73 -14.73
CA TYR A 143 9.14 -8.71 -14.75
C TYR A 143 9.44 -7.63 -13.70
N GLN A 144 8.39 -7.02 -13.14
CA GLN A 144 8.47 -5.94 -12.16
C GLN A 144 9.18 -6.37 -10.87
N ARG A 145 9.75 -5.37 -10.18
CA ARG A 145 10.20 -5.51 -8.79
C ARG A 145 9.05 -5.21 -7.85
N VAL A 146 8.99 -5.96 -6.75
CA VAL A 146 8.01 -5.78 -5.69
C VAL A 146 8.47 -4.66 -4.76
N LYS A 147 7.63 -3.65 -4.57
CA LYS A 147 7.81 -2.58 -3.59
C LYS A 147 7.43 -3.04 -2.19
N GLY A 148 6.31 -3.72 -2.03
CA GLY A 148 5.89 -4.20 -0.72
C GLY A 148 4.43 -4.60 -0.58
N PHE A 149 4.09 -4.87 0.67
CA PHE A 149 2.74 -5.22 1.14
C PHE A 149 2.46 -4.48 2.44
N GLY A 150 1.21 -4.05 2.61
CA GLY A 150 0.84 -3.14 3.69
C GLY A 150 -0.64 -3.12 4.03
N GLY A 151 -1.00 -2.15 4.88
CA GLY A 151 -2.37 -1.75 5.15
C GLY A 151 -2.45 -0.26 5.52
N ALA A 152 -3.66 0.27 5.67
CA ALA A 152 -3.91 1.65 6.08
C ALA A 152 -4.01 1.80 7.61
N LEU A 153 -3.28 2.78 8.15
CA LEU A 153 -3.44 3.26 9.53
C LEU A 153 -4.42 4.44 9.54
N THR A 154 -5.70 4.11 9.40
CA THR A 154 -6.83 5.03 9.59
C THR A 154 -6.99 5.40 11.06
N ASP A 155 -7.81 6.41 11.37
CA ASP A 155 -8.11 6.76 12.76
C ASP A 155 -8.77 5.56 13.47
N SER A 156 -9.67 4.84 12.79
CA SER A 156 -10.31 3.62 13.30
C SER A 156 -9.32 2.48 13.55
N ALA A 157 -8.34 2.27 12.67
CA ALA A 157 -7.28 1.31 12.92
C ALA A 157 -6.39 1.77 14.10
N ALA A 158 -6.04 3.05 14.17
CA ALA A 158 -5.22 3.61 15.24
C ALA A 158 -5.91 3.57 16.61
N MET A 159 -7.25 3.64 16.68
CA MET A 159 -8.03 3.44 17.90
C MET A 159 -8.10 1.99 18.37
N ASN A 160 -7.92 1.03 17.45
CA ASN A 160 -7.97 -0.41 17.73
C ASN A 160 -6.59 -1.05 17.99
N ILE A 161 -5.49 -0.41 17.55
CA ILE A 161 -4.15 -1.01 17.52
C ILE A 161 -3.22 -0.41 18.58
N MET A 162 -2.49 -1.28 19.30
CA MET A 162 -1.31 -0.87 20.09
C MET A 162 0.03 -1.46 19.58
N ALA A 163 0.05 -2.28 18.52
CA ALA A 163 1.29 -2.72 17.86
C ALA A 163 1.01 -3.29 16.45
N LEU A 164 1.95 -3.09 15.51
CA LEU A 164 1.93 -3.66 14.16
C LEU A 164 3.07 -4.66 13.96
N SER A 165 2.88 -5.69 13.10
CA SER A 165 3.96 -6.62 12.75
C SER A 165 3.84 -7.15 11.32
N GLY A 166 4.97 -7.25 10.60
CA GLY A 166 5.12 -8.04 9.38
C GLY A 166 4.96 -7.32 8.03
N TYR A 167 4.43 -6.10 7.99
CA TYR A 167 4.31 -5.29 6.76
C TYR A 167 5.48 -4.33 6.56
N ASN A 168 5.75 -3.94 5.30
CA ASN A 168 6.76 -2.94 4.96
C ASN A 168 6.19 -1.66 4.33
N MET A 169 4.87 -1.61 4.08
CA MET A 169 4.16 -0.42 3.61
C MET A 169 3.03 -0.04 4.56
N VAL A 170 2.78 1.27 4.71
CA VAL A 170 1.62 1.78 5.47
C VAL A 170 1.00 2.98 4.74
N ARG A 171 -0.31 2.93 4.49
CA ARG A 171 -1.09 4.06 3.95
C ARG A 171 -1.60 4.94 5.08
N ILE A 172 -1.44 6.25 4.97
CA ILE A 172 -1.85 7.24 5.98
C ILE A 172 -2.89 8.19 5.40
N PRO A 173 -4.09 8.30 5.99
CA PRO A 173 -5.01 9.39 5.66
C PRO A 173 -4.44 10.75 6.04
N MET A 174 -4.47 11.68 5.09
CA MET A 174 -4.25 13.09 5.36
C MET A 174 -5.57 13.68 5.90
N ALA A 175 -5.64 13.81 7.22
CA ALA A 175 -6.82 14.12 8.02
C ALA A 175 -7.91 13.03 7.91
N SER A 176 -9.19 13.41 8.08
CA SER A 176 -10.29 12.45 8.23
C SER A 176 -10.69 11.71 6.96
N CYS A 177 -11.13 10.46 7.15
CA CYS A 177 -11.82 9.63 6.16
C CYS A 177 -13.15 9.10 6.71
N ASP A 178 -13.80 8.16 6.01
CA ASP A 178 -14.98 7.46 6.53
C ASP A 178 -14.63 6.62 7.78
N PHE A 179 -13.45 6.01 7.79
CA PHE A 179 -12.80 5.40 8.97
C PHE A 179 -12.14 6.43 9.90
N SER A 180 -12.91 7.48 10.20
CA SER A 180 -12.74 8.42 11.29
C SER A 180 -14.01 8.49 12.14
N VAL A 181 -13.92 8.95 13.39
CA VAL A 181 -15.09 9.16 14.28
C VAL A 181 -15.73 10.54 14.12
N ARG A 182 -15.04 11.48 13.48
CA ARG A 182 -15.50 12.84 13.22
C ARG A 182 -14.92 13.36 11.90
N LEU A 183 -15.57 14.39 11.35
CA LEU A 183 -15.10 15.16 10.21
C LEU A 183 -14.07 16.21 10.65
N TYR A 184 -12.92 16.26 9.98
CA TYR A 184 -11.89 17.30 10.16
C TYR A 184 -10.91 17.37 8.98
N THR A 185 -10.33 18.55 8.76
CA THR A 185 -9.07 18.72 8.03
C THR A 185 -7.99 19.29 8.95
N TYR A 186 -6.79 19.54 8.43
CA TYR A 186 -5.73 20.22 9.18
C TYR A 186 -5.87 21.75 9.14
N ASP A 187 -6.73 22.31 8.28
CA ASP A 187 -6.94 23.75 8.18
C ASP A 187 -8.40 24.11 7.84
N ASP A 188 -9.29 23.87 8.79
CA ASP A 188 -10.71 24.23 8.68
C ASP A 188 -10.97 25.75 8.86
N SER A 189 -9.93 26.61 8.87
CA SER A 189 -10.06 28.06 9.01
C SER A 189 -10.44 28.73 7.69
N GLU A 190 -11.63 29.34 7.62
CA GLU A 190 -12.12 29.89 6.35
C GLU A 190 -11.19 30.97 5.76
N GLY A 191 -10.67 30.70 4.56
CA GLY A 191 -9.91 31.66 3.78
C GLY A 191 -8.42 31.76 4.15
N ASP A 192 -7.87 30.82 4.90
CA ASP A 192 -6.44 30.78 5.23
C ASP A 192 -5.59 30.28 4.04
N PHE A 193 -5.49 31.11 2.99
CA PHE A 193 -4.67 30.82 1.81
C PHE A 193 -3.16 30.69 2.11
N GLU A 194 -2.72 31.07 3.32
CA GLU A 194 -1.34 31.00 3.79
C GLU A 194 -1.07 29.79 4.71
N LEU A 195 -2.10 28.98 5.05
CA LEU A 195 -2.02 27.81 5.94
C LEU A 195 -1.42 28.13 7.33
N ARG A 196 -1.67 29.34 7.85
CA ARG A 196 -1.16 29.79 9.16
C ARG A 196 -1.73 28.99 10.32
N ASN A 197 -2.98 28.57 10.19
CA ASN A 197 -3.71 27.79 11.19
C ASN A 197 -3.61 26.27 10.95
N PHE A 198 -2.83 25.83 9.95
CA PHE A 198 -2.60 24.41 9.69
C PHE A 198 -2.01 23.73 10.94
N SER A 199 -2.70 22.70 11.42
CA SER A 199 -2.24 21.87 12.53
C SER A 199 -2.68 20.41 12.38
N LEU A 200 -1.78 19.50 12.78
CA LEU A 200 -2.15 18.10 12.98
C LEU A 200 -3.07 17.98 14.19
N THR A 201 -4.04 17.07 14.15
CA THR A 201 -5.02 16.92 15.24
C THR A 201 -4.59 15.86 16.26
N GLU A 202 -5.45 15.56 17.23
CA GLU A 202 -5.17 14.54 18.24
C GLU A 202 -5.11 13.13 17.65
N GLU A 203 -5.86 12.86 16.59
CA GLU A 203 -5.83 11.61 15.84
C GLU A 203 -4.44 11.31 15.26
N ASP A 204 -3.74 12.33 14.73
CA ASP A 204 -2.34 12.18 14.32
C ASP A 204 -1.40 12.10 15.53
N THR A 205 -1.44 13.13 16.38
CA THR A 205 -0.40 13.35 17.40
C THR A 205 -0.46 12.38 18.58
N LYS A 206 -1.64 11.84 18.90
CA LYS A 206 -1.84 10.89 20.01
C LYS A 206 -2.08 9.45 19.56
N LEU A 207 -2.50 9.19 18.32
CA LEU A 207 -2.77 7.84 17.81
C LEU A 207 -1.82 7.44 16.67
N LYS A 208 -1.96 8.02 15.48
CA LYS A 208 -1.24 7.56 14.26
C LYS A 208 0.27 7.69 14.41
N ILE A 209 0.78 8.84 14.83
CA ILE A 209 2.23 9.10 14.94
C ILE A 209 2.89 8.18 15.99
N PRO A 210 2.38 8.05 17.23
CA PRO A 210 2.93 7.09 18.20
C PRO A 210 2.93 5.64 17.69
N ILE A 211 1.85 5.18 17.04
CA ILE A 211 1.78 3.82 16.49
C ILE A 211 2.79 3.62 15.35
N LEU A 212 3.00 4.62 14.50
CA LEU A 212 4.01 4.57 13.44
C LEU A 212 5.43 4.50 13.98
N GLN A 213 5.75 5.28 15.02
CA GLN A 213 7.05 5.24 15.68
C GLN A 213 7.32 3.88 16.33
N GLN A 214 6.30 3.27 16.97
CA GLN A 214 6.40 1.91 17.50
C GLN A 214 6.56 0.86 16.39
N ALA A 215 5.79 0.97 15.31
CA ALA A 215 5.89 0.07 14.16
C ALA A 215 7.26 0.15 13.48
N GLN A 216 7.82 1.36 13.32
CA GLN A 216 9.19 1.56 12.82
C GLN A 216 10.24 0.94 13.75
N ALA A 217 10.08 1.08 15.08
CA ALA A 217 11.00 0.48 16.06
C ALA A 217 10.95 -1.06 16.08
N MET A 218 9.80 -1.65 15.75
CA MET A 218 9.63 -3.11 15.62
C MET A 218 10.03 -3.68 14.25
N ALA A 219 10.01 -2.85 13.20
CA ALA A 219 10.31 -3.27 11.85
C ALA A 219 11.82 -3.53 11.65
N ARG A 220 12.15 -4.68 11.03
CA ARG A 220 13.55 -5.03 10.69
C ARG A 220 14.08 -4.29 9.46
N THR A 221 13.19 -3.66 8.71
CA THR A 221 13.44 -2.89 7.49
C THR A 221 12.62 -1.61 7.56
N PRO A 222 13.13 -0.47 7.05
CA PRO A 222 12.37 0.79 7.06
C PRO A 222 10.97 0.64 6.45
N LEU A 223 9.96 1.20 7.11
CA LEU A 223 8.59 1.23 6.60
C LEU A 223 8.47 2.31 5.51
N SER A 224 7.94 1.92 4.35
CA SER A 224 7.57 2.84 3.29
C SER A 224 6.18 3.41 3.57
N LEU A 225 6.14 4.59 4.18
CA LEU A 225 4.89 5.33 4.41
C LEU A 225 4.44 6.00 3.10
N TYR A 226 3.15 5.95 2.80
CA TYR A 226 2.56 6.81 1.77
C TYR A 226 1.24 7.41 2.25
N ALA A 227 0.85 8.57 1.71
CA ALA A 227 -0.34 9.29 2.16
C ALA A 227 -1.30 9.68 1.04
N SER A 228 -2.59 9.67 1.36
CA SER A 228 -3.68 10.07 0.47
C SER A 228 -4.63 11.02 1.21
N PRO A 229 -5.06 12.15 0.63
CA PRO A 229 -6.16 12.97 1.17
C PRO A 229 -7.50 12.58 0.57
N TRP A 230 -8.56 12.55 1.39
CA TRP A 230 -9.93 12.34 0.93
C TRP A 230 -10.64 13.65 0.56
N THR A 231 -10.43 14.71 1.34
CA THR A 231 -11.02 16.02 1.10
C THR A 231 -10.03 17.13 1.41
N SER A 232 -10.12 18.23 0.68
CA SER A 232 -9.56 19.51 1.09
C SER A 232 -10.47 20.22 2.11
N PRO A 233 -9.97 21.27 2.80
CA PRO A 233 -10.80 22.14 3.63
C PRO A 233 -12.02 22.66 2.88
N ILE A 234 -13.19 22.68 3.54
CA ILE A 234 -14.47 22.95 2.87
C ILE A 234 -14.53 24.33 2.18
N TRP A 235 -13.80 25.32 2.71
CA TRP A 235 -13.72 26.66 2.14
C TRP A 235 -12.99 26.70 0.78
N MET A 236 -12.19 25.69 0.45
CA MET A 236 -11.58 25.49 -0.86
C MET A 236 -12.51 24.83 -1.89
N LYS A 237 -13.64 24.24 -1.47
CA LYS A 237 -14.47 23.35 -2.31
C LYS A 237 -15.69 24.03 -2.91
N THR A 238 -16.03 23.69 -4.15
CA THR A 238 -17.16 24.29 -4.90
C THR A 238 -18.52 24.09 -4.24
N ASN A 239 -18.69 23.02 -3.44
CA ASN A 239 -19.91 22.72 -2.69
C ASN A 239 -19.90 23.19 -1.22
N GLY A 240 -18.77 23.66 -0.69
CA GLY A 240 -18.65 24.06 0.72
C GLY A 240 -18.82 22.91 1.73
N ALA A 241 -18.66 21.64 1.33
CA ALA A 241 -18.90 20.48 2.19
C ALA A 241 -17.82 19.40 2.02
N MET A 242 -17.59 18.58 3.06
CA MET A 242 -16.63 17.47 2.97
C MET A 242 -17.13 16.32 2.08
N THR A 243 -18.44 16.11 2.03
CA THR A 243 -19.09 15.01 1.28
C THR A 243 -19.90 15.52 0.08
N GLY A 244 -20.41 14.60 -0.74
CA GLY A 244 -21.17 14.92 -1.97
C GLY A 244 -20.31 15.53 -3.08
N ARG A 245 -20.93 15.76 -4.26
CA ARG A 245 -20.21 16.29 -5.43
C ARG A 245 -19.57 17.64 -5.10
N GLY A 246 -18.25 17.74 -5.28
CA GLY A 246 -17.48 18.93 -4.95
C GLY A 246 -16.01 18.81 -5.35
N THR A 247 -15.57 19.75 -6.18
CA THR A 247 -14.20 19.92 -6.69
C THR A 247 -13.51 21.10 -6.00
N LEU A 248 -12.22 21.35 -6.25
CA LEU A 248 -11.58 22.62 -5.86
C LEU A 248 -12.23 23.81 -6.59
N LYS A 249 -12.38 24.94 -5.89
CA LYS A 249 -12.82 26.22 -6.48
C LYS A 249 -11.81 26.70 -7.51
N GLY A 250 -12.31 27.37 -8.55
CA GLY A 250 -11.47 28.05 -9.54
C GLY A 250 -10.82 27.09 -10.53
N LYS A 251 -9.51 27.23 -10.79
CA LYS A 251 -8.77 26.44 -11.80
C LYS A 251 -7.31 26.20 -11.39
N PRO A 252 -6.66 25.10 -11.86
CA PRO A 252 -5.23 24.88 -11.68
C PRO A 252 -4.38 26.11 -12.04
N GLY A 253 -3.29 26.32 -11.29
CA GLY A 253 -2.47 27.53 -11.31
C GLY A 253 -3.02 28.69 -10.46
N ASP A 254 -4.23 28.60 -9.91
CA ASP A 254 -4.82 29.65 -9.06
C ASP A 254 -4.50 29.51 -7.57
N LYS A 255 -5.05 30.43 -6.75
CA LYS A 255 -4.80 30.43 -5.30
C LYS A 255 -5.36 29.21 -4.57
N TYR A 256 -6.48 28.63 -4.99
CA TYR A 256 -7.06 27.47 -4.30
C TYR A 256 -6.21 26.23 -4.57
N HIS A 257 -5.77 26.05 -5.81
CA HIS A 257 -4.95 24.90 -6.20
C HIS A 257 -3.54 25.00 -5.63
N LYS A 258 -2.95 26.20 -5.59
CA LYS A 258 -1.66 26.45 -4.92
C LYS A 258 -1.72 26.24 -3.42
N THR A 259 -2.78 26.71 -2.74
CA THR A 259 -2.94 26.43 -1.31
C THR A 259 -3.16 24.94 -1.07
N TRP A 260 -3.91 24.23 -1.92
CA TRP A 260 -4.05 22.77 -1.80
C TRP A 260 -2.72 22.03 -2.02
N ALA A 261 -1.92 22.41 -3.01
CA ALA A 261 -0.57 21.86 -3.19
C ALA A 261 0.33 22.14 -1.96
N ASN A 262 0.28 23.36 -1.40
CA ASN A 262 1.01 23.69 -0.18
C ASN A 262 0.51 22.93 1.06
N TYR A 263 -0.75 22.50 1.10
CA TYR A 263 -1.30 21.66 2.18
C TYR A 263 -0.63 20.28 2.22
N PHE A 264 -0.27 19.70 1.06
CA PHE A 264 0.57 18.49 1.02
C PHE A 264 1.96 18.77 1.60
N ILE A 265 2.61 19.87 1.20
CA ILE A 265 3.95 20.22 1.70
C ILE A 265 3.92 20.40 3.22
N ARG A 266 2.89 21.10 3.72
CA ARG A 266 2.71 21.36 5.15
C ARG A 266 2.44 20.08 5.95
N PHE A 267 1.65 19.15 5.42
CA PHE A 267 1.48 17.82 6.01
C PHE A 267 2.81 17.06 6.14
N LEU A 268 3.63 17.06 5.07
CA LEU A 268 4.94 16.42 5.06
C LEU A 268 5.92 17.11 6.03
N ASP A 269 5.89 18.44 6.12
CA ASP A 269 6.67 19.22 7.09
C ASP A 269 6.31 18.88 8.54
N GLU A 270 5.01 18.82 8.88
CA GLU A 270 4.58 18.52 10.24
C GLU A 270 4.94 17.07 10.64
N TYR A 271 4.70 16.07 9.79
CA TYR A 271 5.11 14.68 10.06
C TYR A 271 6.63 14.52 10.16
N ALA A 272 7.41 15.27 9.38
CA ALA A 272 8.87 15.26 9.46
C ALA A 272 9.39 15.73 10.83
N LYS A 273 8.70 16.63 11.53
CA LYS A 273 9.04 17.03 12.92
C LYS A 273 8.95 15.86 13.92
N HIS A 274 8.16 14.84 13.59
CA HIS A 274 8.03 13.61 14.37
C HIS A 274 8.96 12.49 13.88
N ASN A 275 9.96 12.82 13.03
CA ASN A 275 10.88 11.90 12.36
C ASN A 275 10.19 10.88 11.43
N LEU A 276 9.00 11.19 10.92
CA LEU A 276 8.28 10.36 9.97
C LEU A 276 8.40 10.94 8.56
N THR A 277 9.08 10.21 7.67
CA THR A 277 9.26 10.58 6.26
C THR A 277 8.42 9.68 5.35
N PHE A 278 7.85 10.25 4.29
CA PHE A 278 7.04 9.52 3.32
C PHE A 278 7.85 9.11 2.09
N TRP A 279 7.56 7.91 1.59
CA TRP A 279 8.04 7.39 0.30
C TRP A 279 7.21 7.94 -0.86
N ALA A 280 5.88 8.06 -0.69
CA ALA A 280 4.98 8.52 -1.73
C ALA A 280 3.80 9.35 -1.19
N VAL A 281 3.15 10.12 -2.07
CA VAL A 281 1.80 10.64 -1.88
C VAL A 281 0.95 10.31 -3.10
N THR A 282 -0.36 10.18 -2.92
CA THR A 282 -1.31 10.12 -4.04
C THR A 282 -1.93 11.49 -4.29
N ALA A 283 -2.35 11.78 -5.51
CA ALA A 283 -2.93 13.07 -5.87
C ALA A 283 -4.31 13.35 -5.19
N GLY A 284 -4.93 12.32 -4.62
CA GLY A 284 -6.24 12.35 -3.95
C GLY A 284 -6.86 10.95 -3.95
N ASN A 285 -7.49 10.57 -2.84
CA ASN A 285 -8.21 9.30 -2.71
C ASN A 285 -9.53 9.33 -3.50
N GLU A 286 -9.75 8.35 -4.38
CA GLU A 286 -10.96 8.19 -5.19
C GLU A 286 -11.46 9.51 -5.83
N PRO A 287 -10.67 10.18 -6.70
CA PRO A 287 -11.07 11.43 -7.34
C PRO A 287 -12.42 11.36 -8.08
N THR A 288 -12.87 10.18 -8.49
CA THR A 288 -14.18 9.98 -9.13
C THR A 288 -15.35 10.08 -8.16
N ALA A 289 -15.13 9.79 -6.87
CA ALA A 289 -16.13 9.90 -5.82
C ALA A 289 -16.70 11.31 -5.69
N GLY A 290 -15.83 12.32 -5.78
CA GLY A 290 -16.22 13.73 -5.69
C GLY A 290 -16.99 14.26 -6.91
N GLU A 291 -17.20 13.44 -7.94
CA GLU A 291 -18.14 13.69 -9.04
C GLU A 291 -19.53 13.08 -8.80
N ILE A 292 -19.72 12.29 -7.74
CA ILE A 292 -21.01 11.65 -7.40
C ILE A 292 -21.84 12.58 -6.50
N ILE A 293 -23.05 12.94 -6.96
CA ILE A 293 -23.90 13.99 -6.34
C ILE A 293 -24.07 13.78 -4.82
N PHE A 294 -24.40 12.56 -4.41
CA PHE A 294 -24.69 12.20 -3.02
C PHE A 294 -23.66 11.22 -2.45
N TYR A 295 -22.37 11.39 -2.78
CA TYR A 295 -21.32 10.55 -2.19
C TYR A 295 -21.30 10.70 -0.66
N PRO A 296 -21.36 9.59 0.12
CA PRO A 296 -21.78 9.63 1.52
C PRO A 296 -20.71 10.09 2.52
N PHE A 297 -19.43 10.08 2.14
CA PHE A 297 -18.31 10.46 3.01
C PHE A 297 -17.30 11.40 2.32
N GLN A 298 -16.16 11.67 2.95
CA GLN A 298 -15.18 12.66 2.47
C GLN A 298 -14.69 12.32 1.06
N CYS A 299 -14.77 13.28 0.14
CA CYS A 299 -14.30 13.13 -1.23
C CYS A 299 -13.92 14.48 -1.86
N LEU A 300 -12.99 14.51 -2.81
CA LEU A 300 -12.64 15.70 -3.59
C LEU A 300 -12.58 15.34 -5.08
N GLY A 301 -13.48 15.94 -5.85
CA GLY A 301 -13.66 15.61 -7.26
C GLY A 301 -12.53 16.13 -8.14
N PHE A 302 -12.04 15.27 -9.02
CA PHE A 302 -11.20 15.64 -10.16
C PHE A 302 -11.62 14.82 -11.39
N SER A 303 -11.73 15.46 -12.55
CA SER A 303 -11.61 14.74 -13.83
C SER A 303 -10.13 14.37 -14.07
N PRO A 304 -9.81 13.44 -14.99
CA PRO A 304 -8.41 13.15 -15.30
C PRO A 304 -7.66 14.38 -15.86
N GLU A 305 -8.34 15.25 -16.62
CA GLU A 305 -7.77 16.53 -17.10
C GLU A 305 -7.52 17.49 -15.93
N HIS A 306 -8.41 17.55 -14.94
CA HIS A 306 -8.23 18.38 -13.75
C HIS A 306 -7.07 17.86 -12.88
N GLN A 307 -6.96 16.53 -12.70
CA GLN A 307 -5.83 15.93 -11.99
C GLN A 307 -4.51 16.18 -12.72
N ARG A 308 -4.47 16.03 -14.06
CA ARG A 308 -3.31 16.39 -14.90
C ARG A 308 -2.88 17.84 -14.68
N ASP A 309 -3.81 18.78 -14.83
CA ASP A 309 -3.51 20.21 -14.77
C ASP A 309 -3.09 20.65 -13.36
N PHE A 310 -3.71 20.11 -12.32
CA PHE A 310 -3.31 20.33 -10.92
C PHE A 310 -1.89 19.82 -10.64
N ILE A 311 -1.52 18.65 -11.17
CA ILE A 311 -0.16 18.10 -11.03
C ILE A 311 0.84 18.97 -11.79
N ALA A 312 0.56 19.31 -13.04
CA ALA A 312 1.46 20.09 -13.90
C ALA A 312 1.70 21.52 -13.40
N GLN A 313 0.68 22.18 -12.85
CA GLN A 313 0.73 23.61 -12.51
C GLN A 313 0.98 23.89 -11.02
N ASP A 314 0.59 22.97 -10.12
CA ASP A 314 0.56 23.24 -8.68
C ASP A 314 1.31 22.16 -7.86
N LEU A 315 0.82 20.92 -7.83
CA LEU A 315 1.34 19.89 -6.92
C LEU A 315 2.76 19.43 -7.26
N GLY A 316 3.04 19.14 -8.54
CA GLY A 316 4.37 18.76 -9.01
C GLY A 316 5.42 19.83 -8.72
N PRO A 317 5.21 21.10 -9.16
CA PRO A 317 6.08 22.21 -8.83
C PRO A 317 6.24 22.47 -7.33
N ALA A 318 5.19 22.33 -6.51
CA ALA A 318 5.29 22.49 -5.06
C ALA A 318 6.17 21.41 -4.42
N LEU A 319 5.96 20.14 -4.79
CA LEU A 319 6.79 19.02 -4.32
C LEU A 319 8.26 19.21 -4.71
N ALA A 320 8.53 19.51 -5.98
CA ALA A 320 9.88 19.67 -6.52
C ALA A 320 10.67 20.83 -5.88
N ASN A 321 9.98 21.91 -5.49
CA ASN A 321 10.58 23.08 -4.84
C ASN A 321 10.68 22.96 -3.30
N SER A 322 10.06 21.95 -2.70
CA SER A 322 10.10 21.69 -1.26
C SER A 322 11.33 20.89 -0.82
N SER A 323 11.52 20.75 0.50
CA SER A 323 12.45 19.77 1.09
C SER A 323 12.11 18.31 0.75
N HIS A 324 10.89 18.03 0.30
CA HIS A 324 10.37 16.67 0.07
C HIS A 324 10.47 16.21 -1.39
N ARG A 325 11.20 16.94 -2.25
CA ARG A 325 11.37 16.67 -3.70
C ARG A 325 11.82 15.26 -4.13
N GLY A 326 12.15 14.36 -3.21
CA GLY A 326 12.46 12.95 -3.47
C GLY A 326 11.27 12.00 -3.28
N ILE A 327 10.14 12.49 -2.76
CA ILE A 327 8.92 11.72 -2.60
C ILE A 327 8.32 11.36 -3.96
N GLN A 328 7.71 10.19 -4.05
CA GLN A 328 7.03 9.75 -5.27
C GLN A 328 5.61 10.32 -5.35
N LEU A 329 5.14 10.65 -6.55
CA LEU A 329 3.74 11.02 -6.80
C LEU A 329 3.00 9.91 -7.54
N ILE A 330 1.84 9.54 -7.00
CA ILE A 330 0.95 8.49 -7.51
C ILE A 330 -0.35 9.13 -8.02
N ILE A 331 -0.76 8.81 -9.24
CA ILE A 331 -2.03 9.26 -9.84
C ILE A 331 -3.13 8.22 -9.72
N LEU A 332 -4.35 8.59 -10.13
CA LEU A 332 -5.58 7.80 -9.99
C LEU A 332 -5.97 7.57 -8.52
N ASP A 333 -5.41 6.54 -7.84
CA ASP A 333 -5.78 6.13 -6.46
C ASP A 333 -7.30 5.87 -6.35
N ASP A 334 -7.81 5.11 -7.32
CA ASP A 334 -9.23 4.83 -7.56
C ASP A 334 -9.39 3.47 -8.29
N GLN A 335 -10.61 3.07 -8.60
CA GLN A 335 -10.93 1.77 -9.21
C GLN A 335 -10.22 1.56 -10.55
N ARG A 336 -9.59 0.39 -10.75
CA ARG A 336 -8.87 0.09 -12.00
C ARG A 336 -9.70 0.14 -13.29
N VAL A 337 -11.03 0.19 -13.21
CA VAL A 337 -11.92 0.37 -14.38
C VAL A 337 -11.74 1.73 -15.06
N MET A 338 -11.12 2.71 -14.39
CA MET A 338 -10.75 4.01 -14.99
C MET A 338 -9.51 3.92 -15.89
N LEU A 339 -8.82 2.77 -15.91
CA LEU A 339 -7.67 2.52 -16.77
C LEU A 339 -8.08 1.81 -18.08
N PRO A 340 -7.39 2.09 -19.21
CA PRO A 340 -6.20 2.94 -19.35
C PRO A 340 -6.49 4.45 -19.48
N TYR A 341 -7.75 4.86 -19.67
CA TYR A 341 -8.11 6.24 -20.04
C TYR A 341 -7.54 7.31 -19.10
N TRP A 342 -7.60 7.11 -17.78
CA TRP A 342 -7.07 8.07 -16.82
C TRP A 342 -5.55 8.26 -16.95
N ALA A 343 -4.82 7.15 -17.13
CA ALA A 343 -3.38 7.18 -17.37
C ALA A 343 -3.06 7.84 -18.72
N GLU A 344 -3.86 7.60 -19.77
CA GLU A 344 -3.67 8.25 -21.05
C GLU A 344 -3.83 9.78 -20.99
N VAL A 345 -4.85 10.29 -20.33
CA VAL A 345 -5.08 11.74 -20.23
C VAL A 345 -3.98 12.44 -19.43
N VAL A 346 -3.51 11.81 -18.34
CA VAL A 346 -2.53 12.41 -17.43
C VAL A 346 -1.09 12.23 -17.94
N LEU A 347 -0.70 11.04 -18.39
CA LEU A 347 0.69 10.70 -18.73
C LEU A 347 1.08 11.06 -20.18
N LYS A 348 0.13 11.38 -21.07
CA LYS A 348 0.45 11.94 -22.40
C LYS A 348 0.82 13.43 -22.36
N ASP A 349 0.58 14.11 -21.24
CA ASP A 349 1.08 15.47 -21.03
C ASP A 349 2.49 15.44 -20.44
N PRO A 350 3.51 15.98 -21.14
CA PRO A 350 4.90 15.86 -20.71
C PRO A 350 5.23 16.65 -19.45
N VAL A 351 4.44 17.68 -19.10
CA VAL A 351 4.65 18.46 -17.87
C VAL A 351 4.13 17.68 -16.67
N ALA A 352 2.89 17.19 -16.73
CA ALA A 352 2.33 16.35 -15.68
C ALA A 352 3.16 15.07 -15.48
N ALA A 353 3.44 14.35 -16.58
CA ALA A 353 4.23 13.13 -16.60
C ALA A 353 5.59 13.27 -15.90
N SER A 354 6.27 14.42 -16.04
CA SER A 354 7.60 14.66 -15.45
C SER A 354 7.63 14.64 -13.91
N PHE A 355 6.47 14.79 -13.26
CA PHE A 355 6.34 14.75 -11.80
C PHE A 355 5.79 13.42 -11.27
N ILE A 356 5.31 12.53 -12.15
CA ILE A 356 4.57 11.32 -11.76
C ILE A 356 5.50 10.11 -11.79
N ASN A 357 5.33 9.19 -10.84
CA ASN A 357 6.13 7.95 -10.78
C ASN A 357 5.29 6.68 -10.89
N GLY A 358 4.02 6.73 -10.52
CA GLY A 358 3.16 5.56 -10.55
C GLY A 358 1.66 5.83 -10.54
N ILE A 359 0.89 4.75 -10.59
CA ILE A 359 -0.57 4.73 -10.71
C ILE A 359 -1.13 3.87 -9.55
N GLY A 360 -2.00 4.46 -8.74
CA GLY A 360 -2.70 3.79 -7.65
C GLY A 360 -4.01 3.16 -8.14
N ILE A 361 -4.30 1.93 -7.72
CA ILE A 361 -5.54 1.23 -8.07
C ILE A 361 -6.25 0.60 -6.87
N HIS A 362 -7.58 0.71 -6.87
CA HIS A 362 -8.50 0.09 -5.92
C HIS A 362 -9.26 -1.09 -6.57
N TRP A 363 -9.70 -2.05 -5.74
CA TRP A 363 -10.21 -3.36 -6.20
C TRP A 363 -11.75 -3.49 -6.29
N TYR A 364 -12.51 -2.50 -5.81
CA TYR A 364 -13.94 -2.69 -5.47
C TYR A 364 -14.86 -2.84 -6.67
N LEU A 365 -14.40 -2.49 -7.88
CA LEU A 365 -15.12 -2.69 -9.14
C LEU A 365 -14.45 -3.72 -10.06
N ASP A 366 -13.61 -4.61 -9.51
CA ASP A 366 -12.87 -5.62 -10.28
C ASP A 366 -13.76 -6.53 -11.16
N PHE A 367 -15.01 -6.74 -10.75
CA PHE A 367 -15.99 -7.54 -11.49
C PHE A 367 -16.53 -6.87 -12.76
N ILE A 368 -16.31 -5.56 -12.96
CA ILE A 368 -16.84 -4.81 -14.11
C ILE A 368 -16.00 -5.02 -15.38
N ALA A 369 -14.67 -5.14 -15.24
CA ALA A 369 -13.76 -5.23 -16.37
C ALA A 369 -12.68 -6.31 -16.16
N PRO A 370 -12.34 -7.12 -17.18
CA PRO A 370 -11.18 -8.00 -17.15
C PRO A 370 -9.88 -7.23 -16.85
N ILE A 371 -8.95 -7.87 -16.15
CA ILE A 371 -7.68 -7.24 -15.77
C ILE A 371 -6.83 -6.87 -17.00
N ASP A 372 -6.88 -7.69 -18.06
CA ASP A 372 -6.13 -7.44 -19.30
C ASP A 372 -6.51 -6.13 -19.98
N LEU A 373 -7.80 -5.77 -19.93
CA LEU A 373 -8.32 -4.53 -20.54
C LEU A 373 -8.03 -3.27 -19.70
N THR A 374 -7.45 -3.42 -18.51
CA THR A 374 -7.19 -2.32 -17.57
C THR A 374 -5.69 -2.24 -17.27
N LEU A 375 -5.13 -3.17 -16.50
CA LEU A 375 -3.74 -3.10 -16.03
C LEU A 375 -2.73 -3.49 -17.11
N SER A 376 -2.98 -4.58 -17.84
CA SER A 376 -2.03 -5.07 -18.86
C SER A 376 -1.86 -4.07 -20.00
N ILE A 377 -2.95 -3.51 -20.52
CA ILE A 377 -2.89 -2.41 -21.51
C ILE A 377 -2.21 -1.17 -20.94
N THR A 378 -2.52 -0.76 -19.70
CA THR A 378 -1.88 0.42 -19.09
C THR A 378 -0.37 0.25 -18.96
N HIS A 379 0.10 -0.91 -18.51
CA HIS A 379 1.54 -1.19 -18.44
C HIS A 379 2.19 -1.24 -19.83
N HIS A 380 1.52 -1.76 -20.86
CA HIS A 380 2.06 -1.75 -22.22
C HIS A 380 2.12 -0.36 -22.86
N LEU A 381 1.22 0.55 -22.47
CA LEU A 381 1.24 1.96 -22.90
C LEU A 381 2.25 2.81 -22.11
N PHE A 382 2.41 2.53 -20.82
CA PHE A 382 3.18 3.33 -19.87
C PHE A 382 4.12 2.48 -18.99
N PRO A 383 5.08 1.74 -19.59
CA PRO A 383 5.86 0.71 -18.88
C PRO A 383 6.82 1.26 -17.82
N ASP A 384 7.21 2.53 -17.92
CA ASP A 384 8.15 3.19 -17.01
C ASP A 384 7.49 3.64 -15.68
N TYR A 385 6.16 3.62 -15.61
CA TYR A 385 5.38 4.01 -14.43
C TYR A 385 4.94 2.76 -13.66
N TYR A 386 5.22 2.71 -12.36
CA TYR A 386 4.80 1.55 -11.56
C TYR A 386 3.30 1.58 -11.28
N VAL A 387 2.65 0.41 -11.29
CA VAL A 387 1.28 0.26 -10.78
C VAL A 387 1.36 -0.25 -9.34
N LEU A 388 0.56 0.31 -8.44
CA LEU A 388 0.44 -0.11 -7.05
C LEU A 388 -1.03 -0.30 -6.69
N SER A 389 -1.40 -1.43 -6.10
CA SER A 389 -2.71 -1.54 -5.45
C SER A 389 -2.64 -0.84 -4.09
N THR A 390 -3.32 0.29 -4.00
CA THR A 390 -3.24 1.24 -2.89
C THR A 390 -4.32 1.03 -1.83
N GLU A 391 -5.38 0.29 -2.15
CA GLU A 391 -6.46 -0.05 -1.23
C GLU A 391 -7.24 -1.30 -1.71
N ALA A 392 -7.60 -2.17 -0.76
CA ALA A 392 -8.56 -3.24 -0.94
C ALA A 392 -9.20 -3.67 0.39
N SER A 393 -10.51 -3.94 0.40
CA SER A 393 -11.27 -4.42 1.57
C SER A 393 -12.42 -5.36 1.19
N THR A 394 -12.67 -6.42 1.96
CA THR A 394 -13.92 -7.22 1.85
C THR A 394 -15.03 -6.66 2.74
N GLY A 395 -16.29 -7.07 2.51
CA GLY A 395 -17.43 -6.59 3.30
C GLY A 395 -17.95 -5.21 2.94
N SER A 396 -17.44 -4.59 1.86
CA SER A 396 -17.88 -3.28 1.36
C SER A 396 -19.22 -3.33 0.64
N TYR A 397 -19.49 -4.37 -0.15
CA TYR A 397 -20.75 -4.54 -0.88
C TYR A 397 -21.97 -4.62 0.06
N PHE A 398 -23.08 -3.99 -0.31
CA PHE A 398 -24.27 -3.87 0.54
C PHE A 398 -24.95 -5.20 0.90
N TRP A 399 -24.68 -6.26 0.14
CA TRP A 399 -25.19 -7.61 0.35
C TRP A 399 -24.23 -8.53 1.11
N GLU A 400 -22.99 -8.10 1.36
CA GLU A 400 -22.05 -8.86 2.18
C GLU A 400 -22.23 -8.51 3.68
N PRO A 401 -22.11 -9.49 4.60
CA PRO A 401 -21.91 -9.19 6.02
C PRO A 401 -20.65 -8.34 6.21
N ARG A 402 -20.60 -7.48 7.24
CA ARG A 402 -19.48 -6.54 7.42
C ARG A 402 -18.22 -7.28 7.90
N VAL A 403 -18.23 -7.81 9.12
CA VAL A 403 -17.20 -8.72 9.64
C VAL A 403 -17.67 -10.17 9.56
N VAL A 404 -16.78 -11.09 9.14
CA VAL A 404 -17.01 -12.55 9.20
C VAL A 404 -15.82 -13.22 9.85
N LEU A 405 -15.93 -13.52 11.15
CA LEU A 405 -14.84 -14.11 11.95
C LEU A 405 -14.55 -15.54 11.48
N GLY A 406 -13.47 -15.71 10.71
CA GLY A 406 -13.07 -17.00 10.15
C GLY A 406 -13.46 -17.20 8.69
N GLY A 407 -13.87 -16.14 7.97
CA GLY A 407 -14.23 -16.21 6.55
C GLY A 407 -13.05 -16.62 5.65
N TRP A 408 -12.99 -17.90 5.26
CA TRP A 408 -11.94 -18.42 4.37
C TRP A 408 -12.04 -17.85 2.96
N ASP A 409 -13.26 -17.71 2.43
CA ASP A 409 -13.49 -17.07 1.12
C ASP A 409 -12.87 -15.65 1.06
N ARG A 410 -12.90 -14.89 2.16
CA ARG A 410 -12.28 -13.55 2.24
C ARG A 410 -10.76 -13.61 2.15
N GLY A 411 -10.14 -14.56 2.87
CA GLY A 411 -8.72 -14.85 2.71
C GLY A 411 -8.37 -15.26 1.28
N SER A 412 -9.15 -16.18 0.71
CA SER A 412 -9.00 -16.63 -0.68
C SER A 412 -9.13 -15.48 -1.69
N LYS A 413 -10.07 -14.55 -1.50
CA LYS A 413 -10.25 -13.34 -2.32
C LYS A 413 -9.01 -12.43 -2.26
N TYR A 414 -8.41 -12.23 -1.08
CA TYR A 414 -7.18 -11.47 -0.93
C TYR A 414 -6.01 -12.11 -1.69
N SER A 415 -5.72 -13.39 -1.46
CA SER A 415 -4.63 -14.06 -2.19
C SER A 415 -4.87 -14.16 -3.70
N HIS A 416 -6.12 -14.33 -4.12
CA HIS A 416 -6.52 -14.30 -5.53
C HIS A 416 -6.23 -12.94 -6.16
N SER A 417 -6.65 -11.85 -5.50
CA SER A 417 -6.38 -10.49 -5.96
C SER A 417 -4.88 -10.21 -6.01
N ILE A 418 -4.11 -10.57 -4.97
CA ILE A 418 -2.66 -10.37 -4.93
C ILE A 418 -1.96 -11.13 -6.07
N LEU A 419 -2.28 -12.41 -6.29
CA LEU A 419 -1.71 -13.19 -7.40
C LEU A 419 -2.10 -12.63 -8.77
N THR A 420 -3.35 -12.21 -8.92
CA THR A 420 -3.88 -11.59 -10.13
C THR A 420 -3.18 -10.26 -10.44
N ASN A 421 -2.95 -9.42 -9.43
CA ASN A 421 -2.22 -8.15 -9.53
C ASN A 421 -0.73 -8.38 -9.85
N LEU A 422 -0.03 -9.25 -9.11
CA LEU A 422 1.40 -9.52 -9.29
C LEU A 422 1.71 -10.20 -10.63
N ASN A 423 0.78 -10.98 -11.20
CA ASN A 423 0.93 -11.54 -12.55
C ASN A 423 0.69 -10.50 -13.67
N ASN A 424 0.06 -9.36 -13.36
CA ASN A 424 -0.26 -8.25 -14.27
C ASN A 424 0.48 -6.95 -13.87
N TYR A 425 1.79 -7.08 -13.66
CA TYR A 425 2.77 -5.97 -13.52
C TYR A 425 2.64 -5.07 -12.28
N VAL A 426 1.66 -5.29 -11.40
CA VAL A 426 1.52 -4.50 -10.16
C VAL A 426 2.68 -4.78 -9.20
N THR A 427 3.21 -3.73 -8.59
CA THR A 427 4.44 -3.75 -7.79
C THR A 427 4.22 -3.93 -6.29
N GLY A 428 3.00 -3.78 -5.79
CA GLY A 428 2.66 -3.97 -4.38
C GLY A 428 1.16 -3.96 -4.16
N TRP A 429 0.74 -4.36 -2.96
CA TRP A 429 -0.68 -4.50 -2.62
C TRP A 429 -0.92 -4.10 -1.16
N THR A 430 -1.87 -3.21 -0.95
CA THR A 430 -2.14 -2.61 0.36
C THR A 430 -3.59 -2.86 0.76
N ASP A 431 -3.76 -3.54 1.89
CA ASP A 431 -5.04 -3.74 2.57
C ASP A 431 -5.63 -2.39 3.03
N TRP A 432 -6.91 -2.42 3.39
CA TRP A 432 -7.55 -1.27 4.01
C TRP A 432 -7.23 -1.14 5.49
N ASN A 433 -8.22 -1.13 6.38
CA ASN A 433 -7.98 -0.90 7.80
C ASN A 433 -7.14 -2.03 8.40
N LEU A 434 -5.95 -1.70 8.94
CA LEU A 434 -5.04 -2.65 9.58
C LEU A 434 -5.67 -3.45 10.74
N ALA A 435 -6.66 -2.84 11.42
CA ALA A 435 -7.57 -3.51 12.34
C ALA A 435 -8.91 -2.76 12.40
N LEU A 436 -9.98 -3.47 12.75
CA LEU A 436 -11.30 -2.91 13.05
C LEU A 436 -11.89 -3.57 14.30
N ASP A 437 -12.98 -3.02 14.83
CA ASP A 437 -13.76 -3.66 15.88
C ASP A 437 -14.68 -4.78 15.35
N MET A 438 -15.42 -5.43 16.25
CA MET A 438 -16.36 -6.52 15.95
C MET A 438 -17.54 -6.12 15.04
N GLU A 439 -17.83 -4.83 14.86
CA GLU A 439 -18.87 -4.33 13.92
C GLU A 439 -18.29 -3.99 12.53
N GLY A 440 -16.96 -3.86 12.42
CA GLY A 440 -16.26 -3.40 11.22
C GLY A 440 -16.01 -1.90 11.23
N GLY A 441 -15.82 -1.32 12.41
CA GLY A 441 -15.63 0.11 12.63
C GLY A 441 -14.51 0.46 13.63
N PRO A 442 -14.55 1.68 14.22
CA PRO A 442 -15.57 2.70 14.02
C PRO A 442 -15.59 3.26 12.58
N ASN A 443 -16.70 3.87 12.16
CA ASN A 443 -16.81 4.59 10.88
C ASN A 443 -17.98 5.58 10.98
N TRP A 444 -17.73 6.89 10.88
CA TRP A 444 -18.77 7.90 11.13
C TRP A 444 -19.93 7.82 10.12
N SER A 445 -19.65 7.39 8.89
CA SER A 445 -20.63 7.21 7.82
C SER A 445 -21.31 5.83 7.85
N LYS A 446 -20.98 4.96 8.82
CA LYS A 446 -21.43 3.56 8.94
C LYS A 446 -21.11 2.69 7.72
N ASN A 447 -20.06 3.05 6.98
CA ASN A 447 -19.53 2.29 5.86
C ASN A 447 -18.61 1.14 6.33
N TYR A 448 -19.13 0.29 7.21
CA TYR A 448 -18.35 -0.78 7.84
C TYR A 448 -17.88 -1.84 6.84
N VAL A 449 -16.74 -2.47 7.12
CA VAL A 449 -16.08 -3.49 6.28
C VAL A 449 -15.40 -4.55 7.18
N ASP A 450 -14.81 -5.60 6.59
CA ASP A 450 -13.95 -6.54 7.34
C ASP A 450 -12.49 -6.03 7.40
N SER A 451 -11.67 -6.60 8.27
CA SER A 451 -10.23 -6.32 8.36
C SER A 451 -9.47 -7.61 8.67
N PRO A 452 -8.20 -7.78 8.25
CA PRO A 452 -7.36 -8.90 8.66
C PRO A 452 -7.23 -9.11 10.18
N VAL A 453 -7.47 -8.07 10.99
CA VAL A 453 -7.46 -8.13 12.45
C VAL A 453 -8.73 -7.51 13.02
N ILE A 454 -9.47 -8.28 13.82
CA ILE A 454 -10.68 -7.81 14.50
C ILE A 454 -10.44 -7.72 16.00
N VAL A 455 -10.71 -6.58 16.62
CA VAL A 455 -10.41 -6.29 18.02
C VAL A 455 -11.68 -6.36 18.87
N GLU A 456 -11.62 -7.12 19.96
CA GLU A 456 -12.65 -7.19 20.99
C GLU A 456 -12.11 -6.59 22.30
N SER A 457 -11.98 -5.27 22.31
CA SER A 457 -11.37 -4.48 23.41
C SER A 457 -11.97 -4.79 24.79
N ARG A 458 -13.26 -5.10 24.87
CA ARG A 458 -13.96 -5.49 26.12
C ARG A 458 -13.41 -6.74 26.80
N LYS A 459 -12.62 -7.57 26.09
CA LYS A 459 -12.00 -8.79 26.60
C LYS A 459 -10.47 -8.74 26.61
N ASP A 460 -9.86 -7.63 26.17
CA ASP A 460 -8.41 -7.57 25.84
C ASP A 460 -7.99 -8.66 24.82
N LEU A 461 -8.85 -8.88 23.81
CA LEU A 461 -8.64 -9.87 22.75
C LEU A 461 -8.59 -9.23 21.37
N PHE A 462 -7.85 -9.86 20.46
CA PHE A 462 -7.97 -9.64 19.02
C PHE A 462 -7.90 -10.96 18.25
N TYR A 463 -8.52 -10.98 17.08
CA TYR A 463 -8.71 -12.14 16.23
C TYR A 463 -8.02 -11.91 14.89
N LYS A 464 -6.99 -12.71 14.60
CA LYS A 464 -6.32 -12.72 13.29
C LYS A 464 -7.15 -13.57 12.33
N GLN A 465 -7.74 -12.91 11.34
CA GLN A 465 -8.61 -13.50 10.32
C GLN A 465 -7.82 -14.35 9.31
N PRO A 466 -8.45 -15.25 8.54
CA PRO A 466 -7.80 -15.93 7.40
C PRO A 466 -7.08 -14.94 6.46
N MET A 467 -7.66 -13.77 6.21
CA MET A 467 -7.06 -12.67 5.43
C MET A 467 -5.63 -12.32 5.87
N PHE A 468 -5.36 -12.25 7.19
CA PHE A 468 -4.03 -11.99 7.74
C PHE A 468 -3.00 -13.03 7.26
N TYR A 469 -3.37 -14.31 7.29
CA TYR A 469 -2.48 -15.41 6.90
C TYR A 469 -2.29 -15.45 5.38
N HIS A 470 -3.36 -15.25 4.61
CA HIS A 470 -3.28 -15.14 3.15
C HIS A 470 -2.37 -13.98 2.72
N MET A 471 -2.41 -12.82 3.38
CA MET A 471 -1.44 -11.74 3.15
C MET A 471 -0.03 -12.09 3.66
N GLY A 472 0.07 -12.84 4.77
CA GLY A 472 1.32 -13.37 5.32
C GLY A 472 2.09 -14.25 4.33
N HIS A 473 1.40 -15.02 3.50
CA HIS A 473 1.98 -15.85 2.44
C HIS A 473 2.75 -15.04 1.35
N PHE A 474 2.50 -13.73 1.25
CA PHE A 474 3.25 -12.82 0.37
C PHE A 474 4.20 -11.93 1.19
N SER A 475 3.67 -11.11 2.10
CA SER A 475 4.40 -10.09 2.87
C SER A 475 5.62 -10.63 3.62
N LYS A 476 5.51 -11.79 4.28
CA LYS A 476 6.61 -12.39 5.06
C LYS A 476 7.73 -12.98 4.17
N PHE A 477 7.42 -13.35 2.92
CA PHE A 477 8.31 -14.14 2.06
C PHE A 477 8.85 -13.38 0.85
N ILE A 478 8.17 -12.33 0.41
CA ILE A 478 8.52 -11.52 -0.76
C ILE A 478 8.92 -10.11 -0.27
N PRO A 479 10.18 -9.92 0.21
CA PRO A 479 10.67 -8.62 0.64
C PRO A 479 10.80 -7.64 -0.53
N GLU A 480 10.89 -6.34 -0.20
CA GLU A 480 11.15 -5.27 -1.17
C GLU A 480 12.36 -5.59 -2.06
N GLY A 481 12.23 -5.27 -3.34
CA GLY A 481 13.25 -5.52 -4.36
C GLY A 481 13.23 -6.93 -4.96
N SER A 482 12.43 -7.87 -4.42
CA SER A 482 12.14 -9.16 -5.05
C SER A 482 11.58 -8.97 -6.45
N GLN A 483 12.01 -9.77 -7.42
CA GLN A 483 11.60 -9.61 -8.82
C GLN A 483 10.72 -10.78 -9.26
N ARG A 484 9.55 -10.50 -9.84
CA ARG A 484 8.66 -11.53 -10.41
C ARG A 484 9.33 -12.17 -11.62
N ILE A 485 9.30 -13.51 -11.69
CA ILE A 485 9.88 -14.32 -12.77
C ILE A 485 8.82 -15.18 -13.45
N GLN A 486 9.11 -15.70 -14.64
CA GLN A 486 8.15 -16.51 -15.38
C GLN A 486 7.99 -17.91 -14.77
N LEU A 487 6.76 -18.43 -14.84
CA LEU A 487 6.44 -19.84 -14.64
C LEU A 487 5.87 -20.41 -15.94
N VAL A 488 6.49 -21.46 -16.46
CA VAL A 488 6.09 -22.15 -17.69
C VAL A 488 5.37 -23.44 -17.32
N ILE A 489 4.14 -23.61 -17.80
CA ILE A 489 3.38 -24.85 -17.68
C ILE A 489 3.94 -25.84 -18.71
N THR A 490 4.67 -26.86 -18.29
CA THR A 490 5.28 -27.86 -19.21
C THR A 490 4.42 -29.11 -19.41
N LYS A 491 3.55 -29.42 -18.43
CA LYS A 491 2.39 -30.31 -18.59
C LYS A 491 1.17 -29.57 -18.07
N LYS A 492 0.05 -29.64 -18.80
CA LYS A 492 -1.20 -28.90 -18.49
C LYS A 492 -2.34 -29.85 -18.14
N CYS A 493 -2.75 -29.82 -16.88
CA CYS A 493 -3.99 -30.41 -16.40
C CYS A 493 -5.16 -29.44 -16.57
N PHE A 494 -6.16 -29.78 -17.40
CA PHE A 494 -7.32 -28.91 -17.66
C PHE A 494 -8.31 -28.79 -16.49
N ARG A 495 -8.14 -29.59 -15.42
CA ARG A 495 -8.98 -29.55 -14.20
C ARG A 495 -8.22 -29.06 -12.96
N CYS A 496 -6.94 -28.75 -13.09
CA CYS A 496 -6.07 -28.36 -11.98
C CYS A 496 -5.89 -26.84 -11.96
N ASN A 497 -6.97 -26.13 -11.59
CA ASN A 497 -6.98 -24.67 -11.58
C ASN A 497 -6.27 -24.12 -10.33
N LEU A 498 -4.94 -24.12 -10.35
CA LEU A 498 -4.10 -23.44 -9.36
C LEU A 498 -3.76 -22.03 -9.82
N GLU A 499 -3.70 -21.11 -8.87
CA GLU A 499 -3.19 -19.75 -9.09
C GLU A 499 -1.82 -19.63 -8.43
N TYR A 500 -0.86 -19.00 -9.09
CA TYR A 500 0.53 -18.98 -8.61
C TYR A 500 1.36 -17.81 -9.16
N ALA A 501 2.44 -17.48 -8.46
CA ALA A 501 3.46 -16.54 -8.90
C ALA A 501 4.82 -16.88 -8.26
N ALA A 502 5.91 -16.76 -9.02
CA ALA A 502 7.27 -16.96 -8.55
C ALA A 502 8.09 -15.68 -8.56
N PHE A 503 9.02 -15.59 -7.60
CA PHE A 503 9.85 -14.41 -7.36
C PHE A 503 11.29 -14.85 -7.07
N LEU A 504 12.25 -14.07 -7.57
CA LEU A 504 13.64 -14.11 -7.15
C LEU A 504 13.86 -13.00 -6.11
N ARG A 505 14.23 -13.38 -4.89
CA ARG A 505 14.52 -12.44 -3.80
C ARG A 505 15.86 -11.72 -3.99
N PRO A 506 16.12 -10.58 -3.34
CA PRO A 506 17.43 -9.90 -3.36
C PRO A 506 18.59 -10.76 -2.84
N ASP A 507 18.30 -11.73 -1.97
CA ASP A 507 19.25 -12.73 -1.44
C ASP A 507 19.43 -13.96 -2.36
N SER A 508 18.95 -13.88 -3.61
CA SER A 508 18.96 -14.94 -4.64
C SER A 508 18.15 -16.20 -4.35
N ALA A 509 17.40 -16.28 -3.24
CA ALA A 509 16.45 -17.36 -3.02
C ALA A 509 15.21 -17.23 -3.94
N ALA A 510 14.65 -18.37 -4.35
CA ALA A 510 13.36 -18.42 -5.03
C ALA A 510 12.23 -18.53 -4.02
N VAL A 511 11.12 -17.87 -4.35
CA VAL A 511 9.83 -18.00 -3.68
C VAL A 511 8.78 -18.36 -4.72
N LEU A 512 7.92 -19.31 -4.41
CA LEU A 512 6.72 -19.64 -5.17
C LEU A 512 5.52 -19.61 -4.22
N VAL A 513 4.52 -18.80 -4.52
CA VAL A 513 3.21 -18.86 -3.86
C VAL A 513 2.25 -19.63 -4.76
N VAL A 514 1.48 -20.56 -4.18
CA VAL A 514 0.45 -21.37 -4.86
C VAL A 514 -0.83 -21.31 -4.04
N LEU A 515 -1.95 -21.02 -4.70
CA LEU A 515 -3.29 -20.97 -4.12
C LEU A 515 -4.18 -22.01 -4.81
N ASN A 516 -4.80 -22.88 -4.01
CA ASN A 516 -5.85 -23.79 -4.45
C ASN A 516 -7.20 -23.33 -3.88
N ARG A 517 -8.09 -22.87 -4.77
CA ARG A 517 -9.47 -22.46 -4.44
C ARG A 517 -10.51 -23.55 -4.77
N ASN A 518 -10.06 -24.73 -5.15
CA ASN A 518 -10.91 -25.86 -5.48
C ASN A 518 -11.18 -26.69 -4.21
N PRO A 519 -12.35 -27.33 -4.09
CA PRO A 519 -12.70 -28.20 -2.96
C PRO A 519 -12.03 -29.59 -3.05
N THR A 520 -10.96 -29.72 -3.82
CA THR A 520 -10.25 -30.97 -4.08
C THR A 520 -8.73 -30.75 -4.09
N ASP A 521 -8.00 -31.70 -3.54
CA ASP A 521 -6.54 -31.75 -3.59
C ASP A 521 -6.04 -31.84 -5.05
N ILE A 522 -5.00 -31.07 -5.35
CA ILE A 522 -4.38 -31.03 -6.69
C ILE A 522 -2.90 -31.42 -6.56
N PRO A 523 -2.48 -32.58 -7.10
CA PRO A 523 -1.07 -32.92 -7.23
C PRO A 523 -0.42 -32.10 -8.34
N PHE A 524 0.79 -31.60 -8.09
CA PHE A 524 1.58 -30.83 -9.05
C PHE A 524 3.09 -31.00 -8.79
N GLU A 525 3.90 -30.67 -9.79
CA GLU A 525 5.37 -30.69 -9.67
C GLU A 525 5.92 -29.28 -9.89
N ILE A 526 6.89 -28.88 -9.07
CA ILE A 526 7.67 -27.64 -9.27
C ILE A 526 9.03 -28.04 -9.85
N SER A 527 9.45 -27.43 -10.96
CA SER A 527 10.74 -27.69 -11.59
C SER A 527 11.59 -26.43 -11.58
N ASP A 528 12.71 -26.45 -10.87
CA ASP A 528 13.75 -25.42 -10.96
C ASP A 528 14.95 -26.00 -11.74
N PRO A 529 15.24 -25.51 -12.96
CA PRO A 529 16.33 -26.03 -13.79
C PRO A 529 17.73 -25.96 -13.15
N GLY A 530 17.92 -25.13 -12.13
CA GLY A 530 19.19 -25.03 -11.39
C GLY A 530 19.33 -26.01 -10.22
N VAL A 531 18.24 -26.62 -9.77
CA VAL A 531 18.21 -27.38 -8.49
C VAL A 531 17.58 -28.77 -8.63
N GLY A 532 16.47 -28.91 -9.35
CA GLY A 532 15.74 -30.18 -9.51
C GLY A 532 14.23 -30.02 -9.44
N TYR A 533 13.56 -31.03 -8.87
CA TYR A 533 12.10 -31.15 -8.82
C TYR A 533 11.57 -31.22 -7.39
N ILE A 534 10.40 -30.64 -7.15
CA ILE A 534 9.60 -30.83 -5.92
C ILE A 534 8.27 -31.46 -6.34
N GLU A 535 7.98 -32.64 -5.80
CA GLU A 535 6.63 -33.22 -5.86
C GLU A 535 5.77 -32.62 -4.74
N ALA A 536 4.59 -32.13 -5.09
CA ALA A 536 3.71 -31.41 -4.18
C ALA A 536 2.24 -31.79 -4.39
N VAL A 537 1.46 -31.56 -3.34
CA VAL A 537 -0.01 -31.53 -3.40
C VAL A 537 -0.41 -30.19 -2.83
N ALA A 538 -1.29 -29.47 -3.51
CA ALA A 538 -2.01 -28.33 -2.95
C ALA A 538 -3.36 -28.85 -2.42
N PRO A 539 -3.56 -28.97 -1.10
CA PRO A 539 -4.83 -29.46 -0.55
C PRO A 539 -6.03 -28.63 -1.00
N ALA A 540 -7.23 -29.18 -0.90
CA ALA A 540 -8.47 -28.43 -1.05
C ALA A 540 -8.47 -27.17 -0.16
N ASP A 541 -8.95 -26.04 -0.70
CA ASP A 541 -9.02 -24.76 0.01
C ASP A 541 -7.73 -24.41 0.80
N SER A 542 -6.63 -24.24 0.08
CA SER A 542 -5.28 -24.04 0.66
C SER A 542 -4.47 -22.95 -0.03
N ILE A 543 -3.51 -22.40 0.71
CA ILE A 543 -2.45 -21.55 0.18
C ILE A 543 -1.10 -22.02 0.73
N GLN A 544 -0.10 -22.07 -0.16
CA GLN A 544 1.24 -22.58 0.10
C GLN A 544 2.29 -21.57 -0.36
N THR A 545 3.34 -21.38 0.42
CA THR A 545 4.54 -20.63 0.01
C THR A 545 5.77 -21.52 0.14
N TYR A 546 6.45 -21.76 -0.97
CA TYR A 546 7.70 -22.50 -1.06
C TYR A 546 8.88 -21.52 -1.12
N LEU A 547 9.94 -21.80 -0.37
CA LEU A 547 11.18 -21.02 -0.32
C LEU A 547 12.39 -21.95 -0.44
N TRP A 548 13.31 -21.65 -1.36
CA TRP A 548 14.55 -22.41 -1.52
C TRP A 548 15.73 -21.58 -2.02
N ARG A 549 16.94 -22.10 -1.83
CA ARG A 549 18.16 -21.55 -2.42
C ARG A 549 18.34 -22.09 -3.83
N ARG A 550 18.67 -21.19 -4.77
CA ARG A 550 19.07 -21.53 -6.14
C ARG A 550 20.59 -21.58 -6.28
#